data_AF-A0A966D8P7-F1
#
_entry.id   AF-A0A966D8P7-F1
#
_cell.length_a   1.000
_cell.length_b   1.000
_cell.length_c   1.000
_cell.angle_alpha   90.00
_cell.angle_beta   90.00
_cell.angle_gamma   90.00
#
_symmetry.space_group_name_H-M   'P 1'
#
loop_
_entity.id
_entity.type
_entity.pdbx_description
1 polymer ?
#
loop_
_entity_poly.entity_id
_entity_poly.type
_entity_poly.pdbx_seq_one_letter_code
_entity_poly.pdbx_strand_id
1 'polypeptide(L)'
;LILDFFSGSGTTAHAVMDLNKEDGGNRRYICVQLPEHCDEKSEAYKAGYKTIADIAKERIKRASDKIKIEIKEEIKKTETEIKKLQGELPTEETIEEIDKLQNKIKQLENQDLGFKVLKLSDSNFKQWRQINDKNINELDKQMELFVNPIANNANVENMIYELLLKSGKELNCNIVQTSDFVRINENELVFLLEKATQKIIDEVLKLKPLKVIALDKLFEGNDQLKTNTALQMRDAGVEFKTI
;
A
#
# COMPACT_ATOMS: atom_id res chain seq x y z
N LEU A 1 -13.80 -7.37 2.32
CA LEU A 1 -13.10 -6.19 2.87
C LEU A 1 -13.97 -5.64 3.98
N ILE A 2 -13.39 -5.35 5.15
CA ILE A 2 -14.09 -4.80 6.33
C ILE A 2 -13.58 -3.37 6.53
N LEU A 3 -14.48 -2.40 6.57
CA LEU A 3 -14.14 -0.99 6.75
C LEU A 3 -14.72 -0.49 8.07
N ASP A 4 -13.87 0.11 8.89
CA ASP A 4 -14.26 0.77 10.13
C ASP A 4 -13.65 2.17 10.19
N PHE A 5 -14.48 3.18 9.98
CA PHE A 5 -14.07 4.59 9.97
C PHE A 5 -14.16 5.26 11.35
N PHE A 6 -14.54 4.52 12.39
CA PHE A 6 -14.53 4.92 13.79
C PHE A 6 -13.84 3.85 14.63
N SER A 7 -12.63 3.47 14.20
CA SER A 7 -11.96 2.28 14.72
C SER A 7 -11.57 2.37 16.20
N GLY A 8 -11.54 3.57 16.78
CA GLY A 8 -11.26 3.81 18.19
C GLY A 8 -9.91 3.25 18.56
N SER A 9 -9.91 2.21 19.41
CA SER A 9 -8.69 1.51 19.81
C SER A 9 -8.21 0.44 18.82
N GLY A 10 -8.91 0.20 17.70
CA GLY A 10 -8.54 -0.85 16.73
C GLY A 10 -9.08 -2.25 17.07
N THR A 11 -10.22 -2.34 17.74
CA THR A 11 -10.89 -3.62 18.07
C THR A 11 -11.26 -4.43 16.83
N THR A 12 -11.75 -3.76 15.80
CA THR A 12 -12.20 -4.40 14.56
C THR A 12 -11.06 -5.13 13.85
N ALA A 13 -9.89 -4.47 13.71
CA ALA A 13 -8.70 -5.10 13.13
C ALA A 13 -8.25 -6.36 13.90
N HIS A 14 -8.28 -6.31 15.23
CA HIS A 14 -7.97 -7.48 16.08
C HIS A 14 -8.95 -8.63 15.79
N ALA A 15 -10.26 -8.37 15.85
CA ALA A 15 -11.27 -9.40 15.62
C ALA A 15 -11.19 -10.02 14.22
N VAL A 16 -10.81 -9.23 13.20
CA VAL A 16 -10.60 -9.75 11.84
C VAL A 16 -9.44 -10.73 11.77
N MET A 17 -8.32 -10.42 12.42
CA MET A 17 -7.17 -11.32 12.47
C MET A 17 -7.48 -12.60 13.25
N ASP A 18 -8.19 -12.50 14.38
CA ASP A 18 -8.63 -13.68 15.15
C ASP A 18 -9.55 -14.58 14.32
N LEU A 19 -10.56 -14.01 13.67
CA LEU A 19 -11.52 -14.78 12.88
C LEU A 19 -10.85 -15.48 11.69
N ASN A 20 -9.91 -14.80 11.01
CA ASN A 20 -9.13 -15.42 9.93
C ASN A 20 -8.25 -16.58 10.43
N LYS A 21 -7.68 -16.47 11.64
CA LYS A 21 -6.95 -17.58 12.28
C LYS A 21 -7.87 -18.78 12.55
N GLU A 22 -9.09 -18.52 13.05
CA GLU A 22 -10.05 -19.55 13.43
C GLU A 22 -10.62 -20.33 12.24
N ASP A 23 -10.97 -19.65 11.15
CA ASP A 23 -11.65 -20.27 10.01
C ASP A 23 -10.80 -20.38 8.73
N GLY A 24 -9.52 -20.01 8.81
CA GLY A 24 -8.60 -20.01 7.67
C GLY A 24 -8.96 -18.95 6.60
N GLY A 25 -9.78 -17.97 6.94
CA GLY A 25 -10.23 -16.91 6.04
C GLY A 25 -9.12 -15.93 5.65
N ASN A 26 -9.43 -15.08 4.66
CA ASN A 26 -8.53 -14.08 4.11
C ASN A 26 -9.15 -12.67 4.15
N ARG A 27 -9.91 -12.37 5.21
CA ARG A 27 -10.58 -11.08 5.36
C ARG A 27 -9.56 -9.97 5.54
N ARG A 28 -9.68 -8.92 4.73
CA ARG A 28 -8.87 -7.69 4.82
C ARG A 28 -9.66 -6.62 5.55
N TYR A 29 -8.96 -5.73 6.27
CA TYR A 29 -9.58 -4.60 6.98
C TYR A 29 -8.95 -3.26 6.61
N ILE A 30 -9.73 -2.18 6.74
CA ILE A 30 -9.27 -0.79 6.73
C ILE A 30 -9.87 -0.13 7.97
N CYS A 31 -9.00 0.39 8.85
CA CYS A 31 -9.39 1.11 10.05
C CYS A 31 -8.95 2.56 9.93
N VAL A 32 -9.88 3.50 10.10
CA VAL A 32 -9.59 4.94 10.13
C VAL A 32 -9.81 5.44 11.55
N GLN A 33 -8.87 6.26 12.03
CA GLN A 33 -8.94 6.89 13.34
C GLN A 33 -8.39 8.30 13.24
N LEU A 34 -9.13 9.28 13.75
CA LEU A 34 -8.65 10.65 13.89
C LEU A 34 -7.55 10.68 14.97
N PRO A 35 -6.45 11.43 14.78
CA PRO A 35 -5.39 11.56 15.77
C PRO A 35 -5.79 12.50 16.91
N GLU A 36 -6.89 12.17 17.60
CA GLU A 36 -7.40 12.89 18.76
C GLU A 36 -6.40 12.77 19.91
N HIS A 37 -6.09 13.89 20.55
CA HIS A 37 -5.17 13.91 21.69
C HIS A 37 -5.75 13.15 22.87
N CYS A 38 -4.92 12.32 23.50
CA CYS A 38 -5.24 11.69 24.77
C CYS A 38 -5.25 12.75 25.88
N ASP A 39 -6.10 12.56 26.89
CA ASP A 39 -6.04 13.35 28.13
C ASP A 39 -4.66 13.17 28.78
N GLU A 40 -3.99 14.27 29.12
CA GLU A 40 -2.66 14.28 29.74
C GLU A 40 -2.60 13.50 31.06
N LYS A 41 -3.73 13.38 31.76
CA LYS A 41 -3.84 12.62 33.02
C LYS A 41 -4.03 11.11 32.79
N SER A 42 -4.36 10.70 31.56
CA SER A 42 -4.62 9.30 31.23
C SER A 42 -3.36 8.44 31.32
N GLU A 43 -3.55 7.15 31.63
CA GLU A 43 -2.45 6.17 31.63
C GLU A 43 -1.84 6.00 30.24
N ALA A 44 -2.65 6.14 29.18
CA ALA A 44 -2.15 6.08 27.81
C ALA A 44 -1.18 7.23 27.51
N TYR A 45 -1.49 8.46 27.92
CA TYR A 45 -0.61 9.61 27.74
C TYR A 45 0.69 9.45 28.54
N LYS A 46 0.58 9.02 29.81
CA LYS A 46 1.75 8.72 30.67
C LYS A 46 2.65 7.62 30.09
N ALA A 47 2.08 6.65 29.37
CA ALA A 47 2.81 5.60 28.67
C ALA A 47 3.40 6.04 27.32
N GLY A 48 3.24 7.31 26.92
CA GLY A 48 3.83 7.90 25.72
C GLY A 48 2.90 7.93 24.50
N TYR A 49 1.65 7.47 24.60
CA TYR A 49 0.68 7.51 23.51
C TYR A 49 -0.03 8.86 23.51
N LYS A 50 0.37 9.74 22.58
CA LYS A 50 -0.15 11.11 22.49
C LYS A 50 -1.54 11.19 21.90
N THR A 51 -1.90 10.23 21.03
CA THR A 51 -3.18 10.21 20.34
C THR A 51 -3.87 8.85 20.41
N ILE A 52 -5.20 8.85 20.24
CA ILE A 52 -5.99 7.61 20.15
C ILE A 52 -5.51 6.74 18.98
N ALA A 53 -5.09 7.36 17.87
CA ALA A 53 -4.51 6.64 16.74
C ALA A 53 -3.21 5.89 17.10
N ASP A 54 -2.38 6.44 18.00
CA ASP A 54 -1.17 5.76 18.49
C ASP A 54 -1.53 4.50 19.30
N ILE A 55 -2.57 4.61 20.15
CA ILE A 55 -3.11 3.47 20.91
C ILE A 55 -3.64 2.39 19.95
N ALA A 56 -4.39 2.81 18.92
CA ALA A 56 -4.95 1.90 17.93
C ALA A 56 -3.86 1.13 17.18
N LYS A 57 -2.86 1.86 16.68
CA LYS A 57 -1.69 1.29 16.00
C LYS A 57 -0.98 0.28 16.88
N GLU A 58 -0.73 0.62 18.14
CA GLU A 58 -0.02 -0.26 19.08
C GLU A 58 -0.86 -1.50 19.42
N ARG A 59 -2.17 -1.36 19.62
CA ARG A 59 -3.06 -2.50 19.84
C ARG A 59 -3.03 -3.47 18.67
N ILE A 60 -3.16 -2.97 17.44
CA ILE A 60 -3.16 -3.80 16.23
C ILE A 60 -1.82 -4.54 16.11
N LYS A 61 -0.70 -3.84 16.34
CA LYS A 61 0.63 -4.45 16.36
C LYS A 61 0.73 -5.58 17.37
N ARG A 62 0.35 -5.34 18.63
CA ARG A 62 0.40 -6.35 19.70
C ARG A 62 -0.53 -7.53 19.44
N ALA A 63 -1.72 -7.28 18.89
CA ALA A 63 -2.66 -8.33 18.51
C ALA A 63 -2.05 -9.21 17.40
N SER A 64 -1.50 -8.61 16.35
CA SER A 64 -0.77 -9.32 15.29
C SER A 64 0.37 -10.17 15.87
N ASP A 65 1.22 -9.60 16.73
CA ASP A 65 2.35 -10.31 17.32
C ASP A 65 1.90 -11.50 18.20
N LYS A 66 0.83 -11.31 18.99
CA LYS A 66 0.23 -12.37 19.81
C LYS A 66 -0.32 -13.50 18.94
N ILE A 67 -1.13 -13.18 17.94
CA ILE A 67 -1.72 -14.14 17.01
C ILE A 67 -0.62 -14.91 16.27
N LYS A 68 0.45 -14.23 15.86
CA LYS A 68 1.61 -14.86 15.21
C LYS A 68 2.30 -15.88 16.11
N ILE A 69 2.42 -15.61 17.41
CA ILE A 69 2.96 -16.57 18.39
C ILE A 69 2.01 -17.76 18.54
N GLU A 70 0.71 -17.51 18.68
CA GLU A 70 -0.31 -18.56 18.81
C GLU A 70 -0.32 -19.49 17.58
N ILE A 71 -0.26 -18.93 16.37
CA ILE A 71 -0.14 -19.69 15.11
C ILE A 71 1.09 -20.60 15.14
N LYS A 72 2.25 -20.09 15.55
CA LYS A 72 3.48 -20.89 15.62
C LYS A 72 3.38 -22.02 16.63
N GLU A 73 2.75 -21.79 17.78
CA GLU A 73 2.52 -22.82 18.78
C GLU A 73 1.54 -23.89 18.30
N GLU A 74 0.48 -23.48 17.59
CA GLU A 74 -0.50 -24.39 17.00
C GLU A 74 0.12 -25.25 15.91
N ILE A 75 0.90 -24.65 14.99
CA ILE A 75 1.65 -25.39 13.96
C ILE A 75 2.57 -26.43 14.61
N LYS A 76 3.35 -26.07 15.64
CA LYS A 76 4.24 -27.04 16.33
C LYS A 76 3.48 -28.21 16.95
N LYS A 77 2.30 -27.96 17.52
CA LYS A 77 1.45 -29.02 18.08
C LYS A 77 0.96 -29.95 16.98
N THR A 78 0.45 -29.38 15.89
CA THR A 78 -0.03 -30.12 14.72
C THR A 78 1.09 -30.92 14.03
N GLU A 79 2.29 -30.37 13.90
CA GLU A 79 3.46 -31.10 13.38
C GLU A 79 3.84 -32.30 14.26
N THR A 80 3.72 -32.15 15.58
CA THR A 80 4.01 -33.24 16.52
C THR A 80 2.97 -34.35 16.41
N GLU A 81 1.71 -33.99 16.18
CA GLU A 81 0.60 -34.93 15.94
C GLU A 81 0.78 -35.69 14.62
N ILE A 82 1.12 -34.98 13.53
CA ILE A 82 1.47 -35.60 12.24
C ILE A 82 2.59 -36.62 12.41
N LYS A 83 3.66 -36.29 13.15
CA LYS A 83 4.78 -37.22 13.39
C LYS A 83 4.37 -38.49 14.15
N LYS A 84 3.41 -38.39 15.07
CA LYS A 84 2.88 -39.55 15.79
C LYS A 84 2.10 -40.46 14.83
N LEU A 85 1.17 -39.88 14.07
CA LEU A 85 0.36 -40.60 13.08
C LEU A 85 1.23 -41.25 11.98
N GLN A 86 2.31 -40.60 11.57
CA GLN A 86 3.28 -41.17 10.62
C GLN A 86 4.06 -42.38 11.18
N GLY A 87 4.14 -42.52 12.50
CA GLY A 87 4.74 -43.68 13.16
C GLY A 87 3.79 -44.87 13.31
N GLU A 88 2.49 -44.68 13.03
CA GLU A 88 1.47 -45.72 13.09
C GLU A 88 1.36 -46.47 11.75
N LEU A 89 0.59 -47.56 11.72
CA LEU A 89 0.31 -48.28 10.48
C LEU A 89 -0.43 -47.36 9.49
N PRO A 90 0.03 -47.23 8.24
CA PRO A 90 -0.59 -46.35 7.27
C PRO A 90 -1.92 -46.95 6.80
N THR A 91 -3.01 -46.56 7.46
CA THR A 91 -4.38 -46.82 7.03
C THR A 91 -4.93 -45.66 6.20
N GLU A 92 -6.01 -45.89 5.44
CA GLU A 92 -6.69 -44.81 4.69
C GLU A 92 -7.10 -43.66 5.63
N GLU A 93 -7.63 -43.99 6.82
CA GLU A 93 -8.02 -43.00 7.84
C GLU A 93 -6.83 -42.16 8.31
N THR A 94 -5.69 -42.80 8.62
CA THR A 94 -4.47 -42.10 9.07
C THR A 94 -3.92 -41.17 7.99
N ILE A 95 -3.98 -41.59 6.72
CA ILE A 95 -3.51 -40.77 5.59
C ILE A 95 -4.41 -39.54 5.40
N GLU A 96 -5.74 -39.72 5.47
CA GLU A 96 -6.69 -38.60 5.37
C GLU A 96 -6.53 -37.59 6.51
N GLU A 97 -6.27 -38.07 7.73
CA GLU A 97 -6.07 -37.20 8.89
C GLU A 97 -4.78 -36.39 8.79
N ILE A 98 -3.68 -37.02 8.34
CA ILE A 98 -2.43 -36.31 8.06
C ILE A 98 -2.64 -35.20 7.00
N ASP A 99 -3.37 -35.49 5.92
CA ASP A 99 -3.64 -34.48 4.88
C ASP A 99 -4.47 -33.30 5.42
N LYS A 100 -5.48 -33.56 6.25
CA LYS A 100 -6.27 -32.51 6.93
C LYS A 100 -5.37 -31.63 7.81
N LEU A 101 -4.49 -32.22 8.60
CA LEU A 101 -3.56 -31.49 9.47
C LEU A 101 -2.54 -30.69 8.67
N GLN A 102 -2.04 -31.23 7.56
CA GLN A 102 -1.14 -30.50 6.64
C GLN A 102 -1.84 -29.30 5.99
N ASN A 103 -3.09 -29.47 5.55
CA ASN A 103 -3.90 -28.38 5.02
C ASN A 103 -4.16 -27.29 6.08
N LYS A 104 -4.41 -27.69 7.34
CA LYS A 104 -4.54 -26.75 8.47
C LYS A 104 -3.26 -25.94 8.69
N ILE A 105 -2.09 -26.58 8.70
CA ILE A 105 -0.79 -25.88 8.80
C ILE A 105 -0.65 -24.85 7.67
N LYS A 106 -0.93 -25.27 6.42
CA LYS A 106 -0.85 -24.37 5.26
C LYS A 106 -1.79 -23.18 5.36
N GLN A 107 -3.00 -23.36 5.91
CA GLN A 107 -3.93 -22.27 6.15
C GLN A 107 -3.42 -21.29 7.21
N LEU A 108 -2.82 -21.80 8.28
CA LEU A 108 -2.23 -20.99 9.35
C LEU A 108 -0.98 -20.21 8.88
N GLU A 109 -0.15 -20.82 8.04
CA GLU A 109 1.05 -20.16 7.48
C GLU A 109 0.72 -19.03 6.50
N ASN A 110 -0.40 -19.15 5.78
CA ASN A 110 -0.83 -18.15 4.80
C ASN A 110 -1.57 -16.95 5.42
N GLN A 111 -1.73 -16.90 6.74
CA GLN A 111 -2.44 -15.81 7.41
C GLN A 111 -1.67 -14.48 7.30
N ASP A 112 -2.33 -13.47 6.72
CA ASP A 112 -1.80 -12.10 6.66
C ASP A 112 -2.12 -11.34 7.95
N LEU A 113 -1.09 -11.17 8.79
CA LEU A 113 -1.14 -10.38 10.03
C LEU A 113 -0.50 -8.99 9.83
N GLY A 114 -0.05 -8.68 8.61
CA GLY A 114 0.57 -7.41 8.28
C GLY A 114 -0.46 -6.29 8.20
N PHE A 115 0.00 -5.06 8.43
CA PHE A 115 -0.79 -3.87 8.16
C PHE A 115 0.10 -2.69 7.80
N LYS A 116 -0.44 -1.77 7.00
CA LYS A 116 0.19 -0.49 6.68
C LYS A 116 -0.47 0.61 7.48
N VAL A 117 0.32 1.59 7.91
CA VAL A 117 -0.18 2.80 8.58
C VAL A 117 0.03 3.97 7.66
N LEU A 118 -1.06 4.67 7.32
CA LEU A 118 -1.05 5.84 6.47
C LEU A 118 -1.60 7.03 7.26
N LYS A 119 -1.09 8.22 6.96
CA LYS A 119 -1.56 9.47 7.56
C LYS A 119 -1.94 10.43 6.44
N LEU A 120 -3.04 11.16 6.63
CA LEU A 120 -3.40 12.23 5.72
C LEU A 120 -2.40 13.38 5.86
N SER A 121 -1.93 13.87 4.72
CA SER A 121 -1.11 15.06 4.57
C SER A 121 -1.67 15.93 3.46
N ASP A 122 -1.18 17.16 3.36
CA ASP A 122 -1.44 17.97 2.18
C ASP A 122 -0.90 17.27 0.92
N SER A 123 -1.53 17.59 -0.22
CA SER A 123 -1.17 17.02 -1.52
C SER A 123 0.26 17.38 -1.90
N ASN A 124 0.96 16.41 -2.49
CA ASN A 124 2.31 16.60 -3.04
C ASN A 124 2.26 17.36 -4.37
N PHE A 125 1.06 17.58 -4.93
CA PHE A 125 0.83 18.29 -6.17
C PHE A 125 0.10 19.60 -5.87
N LYS A 126 0.57 20.69 -6.47
CA LYS A 126 -0.08 22.00 -6.34
C LYS A 126 -1.50 21.91 -6.89
N GLN A 127 -2.49 22.11 -6.02
CA GLN A 127 -3.90 22.10 -6.41
C GLN A 127 -4.24 23.38 -7.16
N TRP A 128 -4.84 23.25 -8.35
CA TRP A 128 -5.41 24.39 -9.06
C TRP A 128 -6.59 24.95 -8.26
N ARG A 129 -6.48 26.21 -7.83
CA ARG A 129 -7.58 26.94 -7.21
C ARG A 129 -8.10 27.95 -8.22
N GLN A 130 -9.40 27.90 -8.51
CA GLN A 130 -10.08 28.93 -9.27
C GLN A 130 -10.16 30.17 -8.39
N ILE A 131 -9.38 31.21 -8.71
CA ILE A 131 -9.42 32.49 -8.00
C ILE A 131 -10.44 33.37 -8.72
N ASN A 132 -11.40 33.91 -7.95
CA ASN A 132 -12.43 34.81 -8.48
C ASN A 132 -11.93 36.25 -8.65
N ASP A 133 -10.79 36.61 -8.06
CA ASP A 133 -10.21 37.96 -8.08
C ASP A 133 -8.96 38.08 -8.96
N LYS A 134 -8.95 39.13 -9.79
CA LYS A 134 -7.96 39.42 -10.83
C LYS A 134 -6.73 40.16 -10.29
N ASN A 135 -6.02 39.61 -9.32
CA ASN A 135 -4.75 40.19 -8.86
C ASN A 135 -3.56 39.68 -9.71
N ILE A 136 -2.82 40.60 -10.33
CA ILE A 136 -1.69 40.31 -11.24
C ILE A 136 -0.59 39.47 -10.54
N ASN A 137 -0.28 39.78 -9.27
CA ASN A 137 0.70 39.03 -8.49
C ASN A 137 0.28 37.58 -8.16
N GLU A 138 -1.02 37.28 -8.16
CA GLU A 138 -1.51 35.91 -7.99
C GLU A 138 -1.45 35.13 -9.31
N LEU A 139 -1.56 35.82 -10.45
CA LEU A 139 -1.40 35.23 -11.78
C LEU A 139 0.06 34.80 -12.04
N ASP A 140 1.04 35.63 -11.66
CA ASP A 140 2.47 35.26 -11.77
C ASP A 140 2.81 34.04 -10.90
N LYS A 141 2.28 34.00 -9.68
CA LYS A 141 2.38 32.80 -8.82
C LYS A 141 1.73 31.59 -9.47
N GLN A 142 0.57 31.73 -10.12
CA GLN A 142 -0.05 30.63 -10.85
C GLN A 142 0.81 30.16 -12.04
N MET A 143 1.44 31.07 -12.78
CA MET A 143 2.37 30.70 -13.85
C MET A 143 3.58 29.93 -13.32
N GLU A 144 4.10 30.26 -12.14
CA GLU A 144 5.12 29.44 -11.46
C GLU A 144 4.59 28.07 -10.98
N LEU A 145 3.29 27.96 -10.63
CA LEU A 145 2.67 26.67 -10.31
C LEU A 145 2.59 25.75 -11.56
N PHE A 146 2.48 26.31 -12.77
CA PHE A 146 2.53 25.55 -14.02
C PHE A 146 3.93 24.99 -14.33
N VAL A 147 4.99 25.72 -13.96
CA VAL A 147 6.38 25.32 -14.26
C VAL A 147 6.84 24.17 -13.36
N ASN A 148 6.40 24.13 -12.09
CA ASN A 148 6.71 23.03 -11.20
C ASN A 148 5.47 22.58 -10.44
N PRO A 149 4.81 21.46 -10.84
CA PRO A 149 3.59 20.97 -10.22
C PRO A 149 3.81 20.36 -8.83
N ILE A 150 5.07 20.17 -8.43
CA ILE A 150 5.46 19.51 -7.18
C ILE A 150 5.50 20.52 -6.03
N ALA A 151 4.96 20.12 -4.87
CA ALA A 151 5.07 20.88 -3.64
C ALA A 151 6.48 20.77 -3.03
N ASN A 152 6.92 21.80 -2.31
CA ASN A 152 8.29 21.85 -1.75
C ASN A 152 8.57 20.77 -0.69
N ASN A 153 7.53 20.15 -0.13
CA ASN A 153 7.58 19.06 0.85
C ASN A 153 7.36 17.68 0.23
N ALA A 154 7.34 17.56 -1.10
CA ALA A 154 7.02 16.32 -1.77
C ALA A 154 8.10 15.26 -1.57
N ASN A 155 7.66 14.08 -1.15
CA ASN A 155 8.47 12.87 -1.11
C ASN A 155 8.01 11.94 -2.24
N VAL A 156 8.96 11.35 -2.98
CA VAL A 156 8.69 10.37 -4.04
C VAL A 156 7.76 9.27 -3.55
N GLU A 157 7.97 8.75 -2.34
CA GLU A 157 7.10 7.71 -1.77
C GLU A 157 5.65 8.19 -1.58
N ASN A 158 5.46 9.39 -1.03
CA ASN A 158 4.12 9.96 -0.83
C ASN A 158 3.43 10.28 -2.18
N MET A 159 4.21 10.72 -3.17
CA MET A 159 3.71 10.95 -4.52
C MET A 159 3.22 9.65 -5.17
N ILE A 160 3.95 8.54 -4.99
CA ILE A 160 3.52 7.22 -5.47
C ILE A 160 2.16 6.87 -4.87
N TYR A 161 1.99 6.96 -3.55
CA TYR A 161 0.70 6.65 -2.91
C TYR A 161 -0.43 7.57 -3.37
N GLU A 162 -0.16 8.87 -3.52
CA GLU A 162 -1.16 9.83 -4.01
C GLU A 162 -1.59 9.52 -5.46
N LEU A 163 -0.63 9.27 -6.36
CA LEU A 163 -0.90 8.93 -7.76
C LEU A 163 -1.58 7.58 -7.92
N LEU A 164 -1.20 6.61 -7.09
CA LEU A 164 -1.81 5.29 -7.05
C LEU A 164 -3.31 5.41 -6.71
N LEU A 165 -3.65 6.18 -5.68
CA LEU A 165 -5.04 6.43 -5.29
C LEU A 165 -5.81 7.22 -6.35
N LYS A 166 -5.21 8.28 -6.92
CA LYS A 166 -5.84 9.06 -8.03
C LYS A 166 -6.06 8.21 -9.29
N SER A 167 -5.26 7.17 -9.49
CA SER A 167 -5.41 6.22 -10.59
C SER A 167 -6.41 5.10 -10.27
N GLY A 168 -7.10 5.16 -9.12
CA GLY A 168 -8.12 4.20 -8.71
C GLY A 168 -7.57 2.85 -8.27
N LYS A 169 -6.29 2.76 -7.87
CA LYS A 169 -5.65 1.52 -7.43
C LYS A 169 -5.79 1.31 -5.91
N GLU A 170 -5.77 0.05 -5.47
CA GLU A 170 -5.87 -0.33 -4.06
C GLU A 170 -4.55 -0.09 -3.30
N LEU A 171 -4.61 0.22 -2.01
CA LEU A 171 -3.42 0.40 -1.15
C LEU A 171 -2.54 -0.85 -0.97
N ASN A 172 -3.08 -2.01 -1.33
CA ASN A 172 -2.40 -3.31 -1.27
C ASN A 172 -1.72 -3.69 -2.60
N CYS A 173 -1.68 -2.79 -3.58
CA CYS A 173 -0.94 -3.05 -4.82
C CYS A 173 0.54 -3.33 -4.53
N ASN A 174 1.12 -4.20 -5.38
CA ASN A 174 2.55 -4.50 -5.32
C ASN A 174 3.31 -3.34 -5.97
N ILE A 175 4.13 -2.64 -5.17
CA ILE A 175 4.91 -1.49 -5.59
C ILE A 175 6.38 -1.92 -5.68
N VAL A 176 6.94 -1.90 -6.88
CA VAL A 176 8.36 -2.20 -7.13
C VAL A 176 9.03 -0.93 -7.61
N GLN A 177 9.85 -0.32 -6.75
CA GLN A 177 10.64 0.85 -7.09
C GLN A 177 11.99 0.42 -7.67
N THR A 178 12.29 0.88 -8.88
CA THR A 178 13.61 0.80 -9.52
C THR A 178 14.32 2.15 -9.38
N SER A 179 15.61 2.23 -9.69
CA SER A 179 16.37 3.49 -9.71
C SER A 179 15.78 4.57 -10.61
N ASP A 180 15.04 4.16 -11.65
CA ASP A 180 14.60 5.07 -12.72
C ASP A 180 13.08 5.23 -12.81
N PHE A 181 12.32 4.21 -12.38
CA PHE A 181 10.85 4.21 -12.47
C PHE A 181 10.21 3.28 -11.44
N VAL A 182 8.92 3.49 -11.18
CA VAL A 182 8.13 2.70 -10.22
C VAL A 182 7.11 1.87 -10.98
N ARG A 183 7.03 0.58 -10.67
CA ARG A 183 6.06 -0.36 -11.24
C ARG A 183 5.00 -0.72 -10.22
N ILE A 184 3.75 -0.78 -10.66
CA ILE A 184 2.59 -1.16 -9.85
C ILE A 184 1.94 -2.39 -10.49
N ASN A 185 1.67 -3.43 -9.68
CA ASN A 185 1.07 -4.70 -10.09
C ASN A 185 1.76 -5.28 -11.33
N GLU A 186 3.08 -5.49 -11.22
CA GLU A 186 3.97 -5.96 -12.28
C GLU A 186 4.08 -4.98 -13.45
N ASN A 187 3.07 -4.94 -14.33
CA ASN A 187 3.09 -4.16 -15.57
C ASN A 187 1.81 -3.33 -15.71
N GLU A 188 0.94 -3.25 -14.71
CA GLU A 188 -0.33 -2.54 -14.89
C GLU A 188 -0.15 -1.02 -15.03
N LEU A 189 0.67 -0.43 -14.16
CA LEU A 189 0.90 1.01 -14.10
C LEU A 189 2.36 1.31 -13.80
N VAL A 190 2.94 2.27 -14.52
CA VAL A 190 4.33 2.72 -14.33
C VAL A 190 4.36 4.22 -14.05
N PHE A 191 5.14 4.62 -13.06
CA PHE A 191 5.40 6.03 -12.73
C PHE A 191 6.83 6.44 -13.07
N LEU A 192 6.96 7.56 -13.80
CA LEU A 192 8.22 8.26 -14.06
C LEU A 192 8.24 9.54 -13.22
N LEU A 193 8.98 9.53 -12.11
CA LEU A 193 8.97 10.62 -11.12
C LEU A 193 10.29 11.39 -11.02
N GLU A 194 11.42 10.77 -11.35
CA GLU A 194 12.74 11.38 -11.17
C GLU A 194 13.43 11.75 -12.48
N LYS A 195 13.37 10.87 -13.50
CA LYS A 195 14.04 11.06 -14.80
C LYS A 195 13.21 10.46 -15.93
N ALA A 196 13.30 11.09 -17.10
CA ALA A 196 12.80 10.53 -18.36
C ALA A 196 13.92 10.64 -19.40
N THR A 197 14.43 9.51 -19.87
CA THR A 197 15.40 9.43 -20.98
C THR A 197 14.95 8.37 -21.97
N GLN A 198 15.40 8.44 -23.23
CA GLN A 198 15.00 7.46 -24.25
C GLN A 198 15.28 6.02 -23.81
N LYS A 199 16.39 5.78 -23.10
CA LYS A 199 16.73 4.46 -22.55
C LYS A 199 15.67 3.95 -21.57
N ILE A 200 15.22 4.81 -20.65
CA ILE A 200 14.19 4.47 -19.66
C ILE A 200 12.85 4.21 -20.37
N ILE A 201 12.50 5.03 -21.37
CA ILE A 201 11.27 4.86 -22.16
C ILE A 201 11.27 3.52 -22.90
N ASP A 202 12.38 3.16 -23.54
CA ASP A 202 12.51 1.89 -24.24
C ASP A 202 12.44 0.69 -23.27
N GLU A 203 12.99 0.81 -22.07
CA GLU A 203 12.87 -0.19 -21.00
C GLU A 203 11.42 -0.34 -20.52
N VAL A 204 10.72 0.76 -20.29
CA VAL A 204 9.31 0.76 -19.89
C VAL A 204 8.44 0.14 -20.99
N LEU A 205 8.69 0.45 -22.26
CA LEU A 205 7.95 -0.13 -23.39
C LEU A 205 8.13 -1.65 -23.50
N LYS A 206 9.32 -2.19 -23.19
CA LYS A 206 9.57 -3.65 -23.16
C LYS A 206 8.71 -4.36 -22.11
N LEU A 207 8.35 -3.68 -21.02
CA LEU A 207 7.46 -4.22 -20.00
C LEU A 207 6.00 -4.29 -20.46
N LYS A 208 5.64 -3.61 -21.57
CA LYS A 208 4.27 -3.52 -22.10
C LYS A 208 3.23 -3.13 -21.04
N PRO A 209 3.39 -1.97 -20.40
CA PRO A 209 2.45 -1.57 -19.36
C PRO A 209 1.10 -1.15 -19.92
N LEU A 210 0.03 -1.20 -19.12
CA LEU A 210 -1.27 -0.68 -19.57
C LEU A 210 -1.31 0.85 -19.53
N LYS A 211 -0.67 1.44 -18.52
CA LYS A 211 -0.65 2.89 -18.32
C LYS A 211 0.70 3.37 -17.79
N VAL A 212 1.15 4.52 -18.27
CA VAL A 212 2.35 5.21 -17.83
C VAL A 212 1.99 6.65 -17.46
N ILE A 213 2.37 7.06 -16.25
CA ILE A 213 2.21 8.43 -15.77
C ILE A 213 3.59 9.04 -15.50
N ALA A 214 3.87 10.19 -16.10
CA ALA A 214 5.16 10.88 -15.96
C ALA A 214 4.96 12.31 -15.48
N LEU A 215 5.92 12.86 -14.72
CA LEU A 215 5.89 14.28 -14.37
C LEU A 215 6.27 15.14 -15.58
N ASP A 216 5.53 16.22 -15.83
CA ASP A 216 5.73 17.06 -17.01
C ASP A 216 7.11 17.73 -17.02
N LYS A 217 7.60 18.12 -15.83
CA LYS A 217 8.94 18.72 -15.66
C LYS A 217 10.07 17.82 -16.19
N LEU A 218 9.87 16.51 -16.26
CA LEU A 218 10.92 15.58 -16.74
C LEU A 218 11.24 15.78 -18.22
N PHE A 219 10.39 16.51 -18.94
CA PHE A 219 10.54 16.83 -20.34
C PHE A 219 10.84 18.31 -20.59
N GLU A 220 11.07 19.10 -19.53
CA GLU A 220 11.34 20.53 -19.65
C GLU A 220 12.61 20.79 -20.47
N GLY A 221 12.50 21.61 -21.51
CA GLY A 221 13.58 21.86 -22.48
C GLY A 221 13.80 20.74 -23.51
N ASN A 222 12.96 19.70 -23.51
CA ASN A 222 13.04 18.59 -24.46
C ASN A 222 11.64 18.10 -24.92
N ASP A 223 10.89 19.00 -25.55
CA ASP A 223 9.54 18.72 -26.09
C ASP A 223 9.53 17.59 -27.14
N GLN A 224 10.66 17.40 -27.84
CA GLN A 224 10.84 16.30 -28.78
C GLN A 224 10.74 14.95 -28.07
N LEU A 225 11.39 14.81 -26.90
CA LEU A 225 11.32 13.58 -26.12
C LEU A 225 9.88 13.30 -25.66
N LYS A 226 9.14 14.30 -25.18
CA LYS A 226 7.74 14.13 -24.77
C LYS A 226 6.85 13.66 -25.91
N THR A 227 6.97 14.31 -27.07
CA THR A 227 6.18 13.98 -28.26
C THR A 227 6.49 12.57 -28.75
N ASN A 228 7.78 12.23 -28.83
CA ASN A 228 8.23 10.90 -29.24
C ASN A 228 7.73 9.83 -28.26
N THR A 229 7.83 10.08 -26.95
CA THR A 229 7.34 9.16 -25.92
C THR A 229 5.84 8.91 -26.07
N ALA A 230 5.04 9.98 -26.24
CA ALA A 230 3.60 9.86 -26.40
C ALA A 230 3.22 9.05 -27.65
N LEU A 231 3.94 9.25 -28.76
CA LEU A 231 3.75 8.46 -29.99
C LEU A 231 4.13 6.99 -29.80
N GLN A 232 5.32 6.71 -29.25
CA GLN A 232 5.80 5.35 -29.01
C GLN A 232 4.86 4.56 -28.08
N MET A 233 4.36 5.20 -27.03
CA MET A 233 3.41 4.59 -26.10
C MET A 233 2.07 4.29 -26.78
N ARG A 234 1.55 5.25 -27.56
CA ARG A 234 0.29 5.05 -28.31
C ARG A 234 0.40 3.92 -29.32
N ASP A 235 1.51 3.84 -30.05
CA ASP A 235 1.74 2.80 -31.05
C ASP A 235 1.90 1.42 -30.39
N ALA A 236 2.39 1.37 -29.16
CA ALA A 236 2.44 0.16 -28.33
C ALA A 236 1.11 -0.17 -27.60
N GLY A 237 0.07 0.67 -27.74
CA GLY A 237 -1.23 0.49 -27.08
C GLY A 237 -1.23 0.85 -25.59
N VAL A 238 -0.26 1.63 -25.13
CA VAL A 238 -0.08 2.06 -23.74
C VAL A 238 -0.71 3.43 -23.51
N GLU A 239 -1.51 3.59 -22.46
CA GLU A 239 -2.06 4.90 -22.08
C GLU A 239 -0.96 5.76 -21.42
N PHE A 240 -0.52 6.83 -22.09
CA PHE A 240 0.48 7.75 -21.55
C PHE A 240 -0.17 9.06 -21.09
N LYS A 241 0.14 9.50 -19.85
CA LYS A 241 -0.33 10.76 -19.28
C LYS A 241 0.80 11.50 -18.59
N THR A 242 0.89 12.81 -18.79
CA THR A 242 1.76 13.68 -17.99
C THR A 242 0.96 14.48 -16.97
N ILE A 243 1.61 14.84 -15.85
CA ILE A 243 1.04 15.55 -14.69
C ILE A 243 2.00 16.61 -14.15
#